data_AF-A0A5M3MS92-F1
#
_entry.id   AF-A0A5M3MS92-F1
#
_cell.length_a   1.000
_cell.length_b   1.000
_cell.length_c   1.000
_cell.angle_alpha   90.00
_cell.angle_beta   90.00
_cell.angle_gamma   90.00
#
_symmetry.space_group_name_H-M   'P 1'
#
loop_
_entity.id
_entity.type
_entity.pdbx_description
1 polymer ?
#
loop_
_entity_poly.entity_id
_entity_poly.type
_entity_poly.pdbx_seq_one_letter_code
_entity_poly.pdbx_strand_id
1 'polypeptide(L)'
;MQTFSRLAVIAGALTVASAQFLPQSCYSLTAQCNYVDADLSDVWGNVACTQYALCAQNYKTPVEIIGLLGASANQPKLSQDVFANITGGDPLLTAENYAVNYEKAVARAGGTYTASDNALVEEQYRIIAGWTNKCDGGISYDDLADWLANSAKPGVCPKVTSCDGKFAAVDTPCGTQPDGENGSCAAVNAQCELWVTGGAWKNEYCVLGALCYSAASATPDVMLRNVYPTYVNDTLIPTAGTIGRLPLDVFQKMTGGADTMTLQNAVDAYYNALTNVYASAGGPFGAQTPVRSGNNGPYPNTPTYINQFWSLIAAWTGNCDTMAVSYSQLADYLQFSSTSDYHPTC
;
A
#
# COMPACT_ATOMS: atom_id res chain seq x y z
N MET A 1 -55.70 -14.64 23.70
CA MET A 1 -55.29 -14.26 22.33
C MET A 1 -54.23 -13.19 22.44
N GLN A 2 -52.96 -13.59 22.35
CA GLN A 2 -51.81 -12.70 22.27
C GLN A 2 -51.56 -12.42 20.79
N THR A 3 -51.32 -11.16 20.42
CA THR A 3 -50.51 -10.85 19.24
C THR A 3 -49.79 -9.52 19.47
N PHE A 4 -48.47 -9.63 19.37
CA PHE A 4 -47.45 -8.62 19.56
C PHE A 4 -47.52 -7.52 18.49
N SER A 5 -47.46 -6.25 18.92
CA SER A 5 -47.05 -5.15 18.05
C SER A 5 -45.56 -5.32 17.72
N ARG A 6 -45.25 -5.61 16.45
CA ARG A 6 -43.87 -5.60 15.94
C ARG A 6 -43.47 -4.17 15.63
N LEU A 7 -42.32 -3.76 16.19
CA LEU A 7 -41.57 -2.57 15.82
C LEU A 7 -41.36 -2.55 14.29
N ALA A 8 -41.69 -1.41 13.67
CA ALA A 8 -41.20 -1.06 12.36
C ALA A 8 -39.69 -0.79 12.48
N VAL A 9 -38.87 -1.59 11.82
CA VAL A 9 -37.43 -1.36 11.67
C VAL A 9 -37.26 -0.18 10.71
N ILE A 10 -36.61 0.87 11.21
CA ILE A 10 -36.19 2.03 10.43
C ILE A 10 -35.10 1.55 9.47
N ALA A 11 -35.48 1.23 8.23
CA ALA A 11 -34.57 1.12 7.10
C ALA A 11 -34.47 2.52 6.48
N GLY A 12 -33.49 3.30 6.93
CA GLY A 12 -33.30 4.66 6.41
C GLY A 12 -32.00 5.27 6.89
N ALA A 13 -31.13 5.58 5.92
CA ALA A 13 -29.97 6.45 6.01
C ALA A 13 -28.74 5.94 6.78
N LEU A 14 -27.95 5.06 6.13
CA LEU A 14 -26.51 4.90 6.40
C LEU A 14 -25.66 4.84 5.11
N THR A 15 -26.21 5.22 3.94
CA THR A 15 -25.56 5.01 2.62
C THR A 15 -24.84 6.23 2.04
N VAL A 16 -24.49 7.27 2.79
CA VAL A 16 -23.97 8.52 2.16
C VAL A 16 -22.62 9.05 2.67
N ALA A 17 -21.82 8.27 3.39
CA ALA A 17 -20.48 8.74 3.82
C ALA A 17 -19.29 8.00 3.19
N SER A 18 -19.50 6.91 2.43
CA SER A 18 -18.41 6.11 1.83
C SER A 18 -18.35 6.16 0.30
N ALA A 19 -19.24 6.91 -0.36
CA ALA A 19 -19.41 6.89 -1.81
C ALA A 19 -18.41 7.75 -2.61
N GLN A 20 -17.34 8.29 -2.00
CA GLN A 20 -16.48 9.28 -2.66
C GLN A 20 -15.15 8.75 -3.20
N PHE A 21 -14.79 7.48 -2.99
CA PHE A 21 -13.44 6.98 -3.32
C PHE A 21 -13.39 5.73 -4.20
N LEU A 22 -14.49 5.02 -4.42
CA LEU A 22 -14.55 3.86 -5.32
C LEU A 22 -15.19 4.25 -6.66
N PRO A 23 -14.75 3.68 -7.81
CA PRO A 23 -15.45 3.87 -9.07
C PRO A 23 -16.94 3.53 -8.89
N GLN A 24 -17.83 4.31 -9.50
CA GLN A 24 -19.28 4.10 -9.36
C GLN A 24 -19.69 2.69 -9.81
N SER A 25 -18.98 2.12 -10.80
CA SER A 25 -19.12 0.73 -11.22
C SER A 25 -18.78 -0.25 -10.09
N CYS A 26 -17.69 -0.03 -9.36
CA CYS A 26 -17.25 -0.88 -8.25
C CYS A 26 -18.22 -0.81 -7.08
N TYR A 27 -18.75 0.38 -6.80
CA TYR A 27 -19.77 0.56 -5.79
C TYR A 27 -21.06 -0.22 -6.11
N SER A 28 -21.44 -0.36 -7.39
CA SER A 28 -22.64 -1.13 -7.75
C SER A 28 -22.57 -2.60 -7.31
N LEU A 29 -21.37 -3.17 -7.23
CA LEU A 29 -21.15 -4.53 -6.74
C LEU A 29 -21.32 -4.65 -5.22
N THR A 30 -21.20 -3.55 -4.47
CA THR A 30 -21.43 -3.56 -3.01
C THR A 30 -22.86 -3.97 -2.68
N ALA A 31 -23.83 -3.56 -3.49
CA ALA A 31 -25.22 -3.93 -3.29
C ALA A 31 -25.38 -5.44 -3.43
N GLN A 32 -24.84 -6.06 -4.47
CA GLN A 32 -24.91 -7.52 -4.68
C GLN A 32 -24.04 -8.32 -3.72
N CYS A 33 -22.95 -7.75 -3.21
CA CYS A 33 -22.16 -8.36 -2.15
C CYS A 33 -22.82 -8.22 -0.76
N ASN A 34 -23.61 -7.17 -0.53
CA ASN A 34 -24.36 -6.93 0.72
C ASN A 34 -25.77 -7.54 0.74
N TYR A 35 -26.40 -7.79 -0.42
CA TYR A 35 -27.78 -8.26 -0.49
C TYR A 35 -27.85 -9.72 -0.09
N VAL A 36 -28.38 -10.02 1.10
CA VAL A 36 -29.16 -11.20 1.58
C VAL A 36 -28.69 -12.64 1.25
N ASP A 37 -27.84 -12.85 0.25
CA ASP A 37 -27.41 -14.13 -0.33
C ASP A 37 -25.89 -14.36 -0.25
N ALA A 38 -25.10 -13.37 0.20
CA ALA A 38 -23.71 -13.65 0.55
C ALA A 38 -23.72 -14.51 1.82
N ASP A 39 -23.42 -15.79 1.65
CA ASP A 39 -23.15 -16.67 2.77
C ASP A 39 -21.97 -16.07 3.54
N LEU A 40 -22.22 -15.51 4.74
CA LEU A 40 -21.17 -14.89 5.55
C LEU A 40 -20.14 -15.93 6.02
N SER A 41 -20.44 -17.22 5.87
CA SER A 41 -19.48 -18.30 6.06
C SER A 41 -18.67 -18.64 4.80
N ASP A 42 -19.05 -18.11 3.63
CA ASP A 42 -18.33 -18.23 2.34
C ASP A 42 -18.52 -16.99 1.44
N VAL A 43 -17.96 -15.85 1.88
CA VAL A 43 -18.03 -14.56 1.15
C VAL A 43 -17.42 -14.69 -0.25
N TRP A 44 -16.34 -15.45 -0.39
CA TRP A 44 -15.64 -15.64 -1.67
C TRP A 44 -16.34 -16.63 -2.60
N GLY A 45 -17.33 -17.39 -2.10
CA GLY A 45 -18.28 -18.15 -2.90
C GLY A 45 -19.22 -17.28 -3.76
N ASN A 46 -19.26 -15.96 -3.51
CA ASN A 46 -20.05 -15.01 -4.28
C ASN A 46 -19.20 -14.27 -5.32
N VAL A 47 -19.59 -14.37 -6.60
CA VAL A 47 -18.90 -13.71 -7.73
C VAL A 47 -18.85 -12.19 -7.58
N ALA A 48 -19.93 -11.57 -7.12
CA ALA A 48 -19.99 -10.12 -6.92
C ALA A 48 -19.10 -9.68 -5.76
N CYS A 49 -19.01 -10.43 -4.67
CA CYS A 49 -18.08 -10.13 -3.58
C CYS A 49 -16.62 -10.29 -4.01
N THR A 50 -16.30 -11.32 -4.78
CA THR A 50 -14.96 -11.50 -5.33
C THR A 50 -14.59 -10.36 -6.26
N GLN A 51 -15.46 -9.99 -7.21
CA GLN A 51 -15.18 -8.86 -8.10
C GLN A 51 -15.18 -7.51 -7.39
N TYR A 52 -15.95 -7.35 -6.33
CA TYR A 52 -15.88 -6.16 -5.47
C TYR A 52 -14.50 -6.07 -4.79
N ALA A 53 -13.98 -7.18 -4.25
CA ALA A 53 -12.63 -7.21 -3.69
C ALA A 53 -11.55 -6.88 -4.73
N LEU A 54 -11.68 -7.42 -5.96
CA LEU A 54 -10.76 -7.10 -7.06
C LEU A 54 -10.78 -5.61 -7.41
N CYS A 55 -11.96 -4.98 -7.52
CA CYS A 55 -12.05 -3.57 -7.91
C CYS A 55 -11.80 -2.59 -6.77
N ALA A 56 -11.89 -3.04 -5.52
CA ALA A 56 -11.69 -2.21 -4.35
C ALA A 56 -10.28 -2.31 -3.76
N GLN A 57 -9.39 -3.17 -4.27
CA GLN A 57 -8.07 -3.47 -3.68
C GLN A 57 -7.25 -2.22 -3.32
N ASN A 58 -7.29 -1.16 -4.12
CA ASN A 58 -6.59 0.09 -3.83
C ASN A 58 -7.20 0.93 -2.68
N TYR A 59 -8.40 0.57 -2.23
CA TYR A 59 -9.16 1.32 -1.23
C TYR A 59 -9.54 0.48 -0.01
N LYS A 60 -9.64 -0.83 -0.19
CA LYS A 60 -10.06 -1.83 0.79
C LYS A 60 -9.41 -3.16 0.50
N THR A 61 -8.76 -3.70 1.52
CA THR A 61 -8.26 -5.07 1.51
C THR A 61 -9.41 -6.09 1.60
N PRO A 62 -9.18 -7.36 1.19
CA PRO A 62 -10.17 -8.42 1.35
C PRO A 62 -10.66 -8.60 2.80
N VAL A 63 -9.80 -8.40 3.81
CA VAL A 63 -10.17 -8.48 5.23
C VAL A 63 -11.09 -7.34 5.65
N GLU A 64 -10.86 -6.12 5.17
CA GLU A 64 -11.75 -4.99 5.45
C GLU A 64 -13.14 -5.20 4.83
N ILE A 65 -13.20 -5.81 3.65
CA ILE A 65 -14.46 -6.17 3.00
C ILE A 65 -15.21 -7.21 3.84
N ILE A 66 -14.55 -8.29 4.26
CA ILE A 66 -15.12 -9.29 5.17
C ILE A 66 -15.65 -8.62 6.46
N GLY A 67 -14.85 -7.72 7.05
CA GLY A 67 -15.21 -7.00 8.27
C GLY A 67 -16.43 -6.08 8.09
N LEU A 68 -16.54 -5.39 6.96
CA LEU A 68 -17.69 -4.55 6.62
C LEU A 68 -18.99 -5.37 6.46
N LEU A 69 -18.87 -6.61 5.98
CA LEU A 69 -19.99 -7.55 5.87
C LEU A 69 -20.37 -8.18 7.22
N GLY A 70 -19.56 -7.99 8.26
CA GLY A 70 -19.74 -8.68 9.55
C GLY A 70 -19.45 -10.18 9.48
N ALA A 71 -18.70 -10.62 8.47
CA ALA A 71 -18.32 -12.01 8.26
C ALA A 71 -17.09 -12.40 9.10
N SER A 72 -16.89 -13.72 9.30
CA SER A 72 -15.72 -14.25 10.01
C SER A 72 -14.44 -13.97 9.22
N ALA A 73 -13.33 -13.61 9.89
CA ALA A 73 -12.02 -13.50 9.23
C ALA A 73 -11.52 -14.84 8.65
N ASN A 74 -12.04 -15.97 9.14
CA ASN A 74 -11.74 -17.30 8.63
C ASN A 74 -12.73 -17.66 7.51
N GLN A 75 -12.48 -17.15 6.31
CA GLN A 75 -13.25 -17.48 5.11
C GLN A 75 -12.66 -18.72 4.40
N PRO A 76 -13.49 -19.56 3.75
CA PRO A 76 -13.05 -20.55 2.78
C PRO A 76 -12.20 -19.92 1.67
N LYS A 77 -11.36 -20.73 1.00
CA LYS A 77 -10.71 -20.30 -0.23
C LYS A 77 -11.77 -20.06 -1.31
N LEU A 78 -11.50 -19.10 -2.20
CA LEU A 78 -12.22 -18.91 -3.46
C LEU A 78 -12.48 -20.25 -4.14
N SER A 79 -13.69 -20.49 -4.65
CA SER A 79 -14.01 -21.72 -5.37
C SER A 79 -13.61 -21.64 -6.84
N GLN A 80 -13.32 -22.79 -7.47
CA GLN A 80 -13.03 -22.81 -8.91
C GLN A 80 -14.21 -22.36 -9.77
N ASP A 81 -15.45 -22.60 -9.32
CA ASP A 81 -16.64 -22.14 -10.04
C ASP A 81 -16.72 -20.61 -10.05
N VAL A 82 -16.42 -19.96 -8.93
CA VAL A 82 -16.35 -18.49 -8.88
C VAL A 82 -15.20 -17.99 -9.74
N PHE A 83 -14.03 -18.64 -9.70
CA PHE A 83 -12.91 -18.30 -10.56
C PHE A 83 -13.28 -18.39 -12.06
N ALA A 84 -13.91 -19.48 -12.49
CA ALA A 84 -14.39 -19.63 -13.86
C ALA A 84 -15.41 -18.55 -14.25
N ASN A 85 -16.27 -18.11 -13.31
CA ASN A 85 -17.21 -17.03 -13.57
C ASN A 85 -16.53 -15.66 -13.74
N ILE A 86 -15.46 -15.36 -13.00
CA ILE A 86 -14.73 -14.10 -13.14
C ILE A 86 -13.80 -14.10 -14.36
N THR A 87 -13.27 -15.25 -14.80
CA THR A 87 -12.44 -15.36 -16.00
C THR A 87 -13.25 -15.59 -17.27
N GLY A 88 -14.54 -15.91 -17.17
CA GLY A 88 -15.36 -16.31 -18.31
C GLY A 88 -15.05 -17.72 -18.82
N GLY A 89 -14.49 -18.58 -17.95
CA GLY A 89 -14.12 -19.96 -18.23
C GLY A 89 -12.65 -20.16 -18.58
N ASP A 90 -11.87 -19.08 -18.70
CA ASP A 90 -10.44 -19.17 -18.95
C ASP A 90 -9.67 -19.72 -17.74
N PRO A 91 -8.57 -20.47 -17.97
CA PRO A 91 -7.75 -21.03 -16.90
C PRO A 91 -6.92 -19.97 -16.15
N LEU A 92 -6.82 -18.76 -16.70
CA LEU A 92 -6.08 -17.64 -16.13
C LEU A 92 -6.94 -16.38 -16.14
N LEU A 93 -6.86 -15.58 -15.09
CA LEU A 93 -7.40 -14.23 -15.06
C LEU A 93 -6.41 -13.28 -15.73
N THR A 94 -6.81 -12.63 -16.82
CA THR A 94 -6.04 -11.60 -17.52
C THR A 94 -6.72 -10.24 -17.33
N ALA A 95 -6.01 -9.14 -17.58
CA ALA A 95 -6.63 -7.81 -17.54
C ALA A 95 -7.85 -7.71 -18.47
N GLU A 96 -7.76 -8.31 -19.67
CA GLU A 96 -8.82 -8.32 -20.68
C GLU A 96 -10.05 -9.09 -20.20
N ASN A 97 -9.89 -10.36 -19.80
CA ASN A 97 -11.04 -11.16 -19.39
C ASN A 97 -11.61 -10.69 -18.04
N TYR A 98 -10.79 -10.11 -17.17
CA TYR A 98 -11.27 -9.43 -15.96
C TYR A 98 -12.17 -8.25 -16.32
N ALA A 99 -11.71 -7.33 -17.17
CA ALA A 99 -12.49 -6.14 -17.55
C ALA A 99 -13.84 -6.51 -18.20
N VAL A 100 -13.83 -7.45 -19.13
CA VAL A 100 -15.05 -7.91 -19.82
C VAL A 100 -16.04 -8.54 -18.85
N ASN A 101 -15.59 -9.38 -17.92
CA ASN A 101 -16.49 -10.06 -16.98
C ASN A 101 -16.90 -9.16 -15.80
N TYR A 102 -16.08 -8.18 -15.46
CA TYR A 102 -16.40 -7.12 -14.52
C TYR A 102 -17.53 -6.22 -15.04
N GLU A 103 -17.43 -5.75 -16.30
CA GLU A 103 -18.49 -4.98 -16.95
C GLU A 103 -19.83 -5.73 -16.93
N LYS A 104 -19.84 -7.04 -17.22
CA LYS A 104 -21.04 -7.88 -17.14
C LYS A 104 -21.62 -7.98 -15.73
N ALA A 105 -20.79 -8.00 -14.70
CA ALA A 105 -21.28 -8.05 -13.32
C ALA A 105 -21.85 -6.71 -12.87
N VAL A 106 -21.19 -5.60 -13.22
CA VAL A 106 -21.69 -4.24 -12.99
C VAL A 106 -23.06 -4.06 -13.65
N ALA A 107 -23.21 -4.48 -14.90
CA ALA A 107 -24.49 -4.44 -15.61
C ALA A 107 -25.58 -5.29 -14.92
N ARG A 108 -25.22 -6.49 -14.44
CA ARG A 108 -26.14 -7.35 -13.66
C ARG A 108 -26.54 -6.73 -12.31
N ALA A 109 -25.65 -5.95 -11.71
CA ALA A 109 -25.92 -5.18 -10.51
C ALA A 109 -26.75 -3.90 -10.76
N GLY A 110 -27.10 -3.62 -12.03
CA GLY A 110 -27.81 -2.39 -12.42
C GLY A 110 -26.91 -1.16 -12.38
N GLY A 111 -25.59 -1.34 -12.34
CA GLY A 111 -24.60 -0.27 -12.42
C GLY A 111 -24.29 0.13 -13.86
N THR A 112 -23.53 1.22 -14.00
CA THR A 112 -23.03 1.72 -15.29
C THR A 112 -21.53 1.50 -15.34
N TYR A 113 -21.04 0.98 -16.47
CA TYR A 113 -19.63 0.85 -16.81
C TYR A 113 -19.28 1.83 -17.93
N THR A 114 -18.17 2.53 -17.80
CA THR A 114 -17.74 3.62 -18.68
C THR A 114 -16.29 3.43 -19.12
N ALA A 115 -15.85 4.20 -20.13
CA ALA A 115 -14.47 4.13 -20.61
C ALA A 115 -13.43 4.50 -19.54
N SER A 116 -13.77 5.34 -18.55
CA SER A 116 -12.89 5.62 -17.42
C SER A 116 -12.74 4.44 -16.47
N ASP A 117 -13.72 3.53 -16.42
CA ASP A 117 -13.65 2.33 -15.59
C ASP A 117 -12.67 1.30 -16.17
N ASN A 118 -12.44 1.27 -17.49
CA ASN A 118 -11.44 0.38 -18.11
C ASN A 118 -10.03 0.63 -17.55
N ALA A 119 -9.61 1.89 -17.49
CA ALA A 119 -8.28 2.25 -16.99
C ALA A 119 -8.11 1.88 -15.51
N LEU A 120 -9.15 2.13 -14.70
CA LEU A 120 -9.14 1.80 -13.28
C LEU A 120 -9.15 0.29 -13.04
N VAL A 121 -9.95 -0.47 -13.78
CA VAL A 121 -10.02 -1.93 -13.66
C VAL A 121 -8.71 -2.58 -14.09
N GLU A 122 -8.05 -2.07 -15.14
CA GLU A 122 -6.72 -2.50 -15.54
C GLU A 122 -5.67 -2.19 -14.45
N GLU A 123 -5.75 -1.00 -13.84
CA GLU A 123 -4.90 -0.61 -12.71
C GLU A 123 -5.07 -1.56 -11.51
N GLN A 124 -6.32 -1.84 -11.11
CA GLN A 124 -6.60 -2.78 -10.01
C GLN A 124 -6.07 -4.19 -10.32
N TYR A 125 -6.22 -4.65 -11.57
CA TYR A 125 -5.64 -5.93 -11.98
C TYR A 125 -4.12 -5.95 -11.81
N ARG A 126 -3.41 -4.88 -12.19
CA ARG A 126 -1.94 -4.80 -12.11
C ARG A 126 -1.42 -4.88 -10.68
N ILE A 127 -2.17 -4.41 -9.69
CA ILE A 127 -1.84 -4.57 -8.27
C ILE A 127 -1.84 -6.05 -7.88
N ILE A 128 -2.90 -6.77 -8.25
CA ILE A 128 -3.07 -8.19 -7.90
C ILE A 128 -2.08 -9.06 -8.70
N ALA A 129 -1.84 -8.71 -9.96
CA ALA A 129 -0.81 -9.31 -10.79
C ALA A 129 0.58 -9.08 -10.17
N GLY A 130 0.83 -7.91 -9.58
CA GLY A 130 2.06 -7.64 -8.85
C GLY A 130 2.19 -8.53 -7.63
N TRP A 131 1.12 -8.64 -6.84
CA TRP A 131 1.11 -9.49 -5.67
C TRP A 131 1.44 -10.95 -5.98
N THR A 132 0.93 -11.45 -7.10
CA THR A 132 1.10 -12.83 -7.56
C THR A 132 2.37 -13.07 -8.38
N ASN A 133 3.14 -12.02 -8.72
CA ASN A 133 4.26 -12.02 -9.68
C ASN A 133 3.87 -12.51 -11.08
N LYS A 134 2.78 -11.95 -11.62
CA LYS A 134 2.18 -12.32 -12.92
C LYS A 134 2.07 -11.12 -13.86
N CYS A 135 3.02 -10.21 -13.81
CA CYS A 135 3.00 -8.97 -14.57
C CYS A 135 2.95 -9.13 -16.09
N ASP A 136 3.56 -10.20 -16.60
CA ASP A 136 3.59 -10.52 -18.03
C ASP A 136 2.61 -11.63 -18.42
N GLY A 137 1.70 -12.01 -17.52
CA GLY A 137 0.85 -13.19 -17.69
C GLY A 137 -0.53 -13.05 -17.05
N GLY A 138 -1.24 -14.17 -17.01
CA GLY A 138 -2.50 -14.29 -16.29
C GLY A 138 -2.32 -14.87 -14.90
N ILE A 139 -3.17 -14.45 -13.98
CA ILE A 139 -3.22 -14.91 -12.59
C ILE A 139 -3.94 -16.26 -12.55
N SER A 140 -3.30 -17.28 -11.99
CA SER A 140 -3.92 -18.60 -11.84
C SER A 140 -4.98 -18.61 -10.73
N TYR A 141 -5.83 -19.64 -10.70
CA TYR A 141 -6.76 -19.87 -9.60
C TYR A 141 -6.05 -19.87 -8.24
N ASP A 142 -4.96 -20.62 -8.11
CA ASP A 142 -4.24 -20.75 -6.84
C ASP A 142 -3.66 -19.41 -6.39
N ASP A 143 -3.06 -18.67 -7.33
CA ASP A 143 -2.49 -17.35 -7.05
C ASP A 143 -3.56 -16.34 -6.59
N LEU A 144 -4.74 -16.33 -7.23
CA LEU A 144 -5.82 -15.42 -6.85
C LEU A 144 -6.48 -15.82 -5.52
N ALA A 145 -6.70 -17.11 -5.31
CA ALA A 145 -7.25 -17.63 -4.05
C ALA A 145 -6.31 -17.33 -2.88
N ASP A 146 -5.00 -17.42 -3.10
CA ASP A 146 -3.99 -17.07 -2.11
C ASP A 146 -3.92 -15.56 -1.85
N TRP A 147 -4.10 -14.72 -2.87
CA TRP A 147 -4.23 -13.28 -2.68
C TRP A 147 -5.44 -12.94 -1.79
N LEU A 148 -6.65 -13.43 -2.10
CA LEU A 148 -7.85 -13.17 -1.28
C LEU A 148 -7.68 -13.62 0.18
N ALA A 149 -7.02 -14.76 0.39
CA ALA A 149 -6.85 -15.35 1.72
C ALA A 149 -5.72 -14.69 2.54
N ASN A 150 -4.73 -14.06 1.89
CA ASN A 150 -3.49 -13.68 2.56
C ASN A 150 -3.02 -12.25 2.32
N SER A 151 -3.54 -11.52 1.32
CA SER A 151 -3.04 -10.18 0.98
C SER A 151 -3.16 -9.16 2.10
N ALA A 152 -4.08 -9.38 3.04
CA ALA A 152 -4.28 -8.54 4.21
C ALA A 152 -3.67 -9.12 5.50
N LYS A 153 -3.02 -10.29 5.44
CA LYS A 153 -2.40 -10.90 6.63
C LYS A 153 -1.09 -10.17 6.94
N PRO A 154 -0.87 -9.76 8.21
CA PRO A 154 0.42 -9.21 8.62
C PRO A 154 1.57 -10.12 8.20
N GLY A 155 2.54 -9.57 7.47
CA GLY A 155 3.72 -10.29 7.02
C GLY A 155 3.60 -11.07 5.71
N VAL A 156 2.47 -11.00 5.00
CA VAL A 156 2.34 -11.58 3.65
C VAL A 156 2.33 -10.49 2.59
N CYS A 157 3.34 -10.52 1.73
CA CYS A 157 3.67 -9.44 0.81
C CYS A 157 3.21 -9.71 -0.62
N PRO A 158 2.89 -8.66 -1.39
CA PRO A 158 3.01 -8.74 -2.82
C PRO A 158 4.43 -9.21 -3.21
N LYS A 159 4.54 -10.16 -4.13
CA LYS A 159 5.85 -10.55 -4.68
C LYS A 159 6.54 -9.40 -5.40
N VAL A 160 5.78 -8.54 -6.07
CA VAL A 160 6.18 -7.18 -6.50
C VAL A 160 5.03 -6.21 -6.22
N THR A 161 5.33 -4.95 -5.89
CA THR A 161 4.32 -3.99 -5.39
C THR A 161 3.27 -3.65 -6.44
N SER A 162 3.67 -3.57 -7.71
CA SER A 162 2.76 -3.59 -8.86
C SER A 162 3.54 -3.91 -10.12
N CYS A 163 2.81 -4.31 -11.16
CA CYS A 163 3.34 -4.52 -12.51
C CYS A 163 3.55 -3.24 -13.32
N ASP A 164 3.42 -2.08 -12.67
CA ASP A 164 3.75 -0.77 -13.20
C ASP A 164 4.44 0.03 -12.07
N GLY A 165 5.60 0.60 -12.36
CA GLY A 165 6.35 1.44 -11.42
C GLY A 165 5.57 2.65 -10.90
N LYS A 166 4.51 3.09 -11.60
CA LYS A 166 3.59 4.13 -11.11
C LYS A 166 2.66 3.65 -10.00
N PHE A 167 2.40 2.35 -9.93
CA PHE A 167 1.51 1.72 -8.96
C PHE A 167 2.25 0.97 -7.85
N ALA A 168 3.53 0.63 -8.07
CA ALA A 168 4.45 0.20 -7.01
C ALA A 168 4.64 1.28 -5.92
N ALA A 169 4.17 2.49 -6.20
CA ALA A 169 4.04 3.65 -5.34
C ALA A 169 2.79 3.66 -4.43
N VAL A 170 1.74 2.89 -4.76
CA VAL A 170 0.37 3.06 -4.25
C VAL A 170 0.08 2.24 -2.99
N ASP A 171 0.54 0.99 -2.96
CA ASP A 171 0.21 0.08 -1.88
C ASP A 171 1.13 0.31 -0.67
N THR A 172 0.53 0.47 0.52
CA THR A 172 1.25 0.29 1.79
C THR A 172 1.96 -1.06 1.74
N PRO A 173 3.29 -1.13 1.96
CA PRO A 173 4.02 -2.35 1.73
C PRO A 173 3.58 -3.34 2.79
N CYS A 174 2.91 -4.38 2.35
CA CYS A 174 2.73 -5.57 3.15
C CYS A 174 4.09 -6.24 3.09
N GLY A 175 4.94 -5.99 4.08
CA GLY A 175 6.22 -6.65 4.33
C GLY A 175 6.05 -7.53 5.56
N THR A 176 6.67 -8.72 5.65
CA THR A 176 7.16 -9.14 6.98
C THR A 176 8.06 -8.01 7.43
N GLN A 177 7.65 -7.30 8.48
CA GLN A 177 8.51 -6.34 9.14
C GLN A 177 9.84 -7.06 9.38
N PRO A 178 10.95 -6.57 8.81
CA PRO A 178 12.20 -7.29 8.91
C PRO A 178 12.57 -7.49 10.37
N ASP A 179 13.17 -8.63 10.70
CA ASP A 179 13.47 -9.00 12.09
C ASP A 179 14.15 -7.84 12.84
N GLY A 180 13.45 -7.30 13.84
CA GLY A 180 13.92 -6.17 14.63
C GLY A 180 13.22 -4.83 14.37
N GLU A 181 12.35 -4.72 13.37
CA GLU A 181 11.38 -3.62 13.29
C GLU A 181 10.36 -3.78 14.44
N ASN A 182 10.23 -2.73 15.26
CA ASN A 182 9.35 -2.70 16.42
C ASN A 182 8.49 -1.42 16.48
N GLY A 183 8.16 -0.87 15.31
CA GLY A 183 7.53 0.42 15.10
C GLY A 183 8.52 1.57 14.87
N SER A 184 9.82 1.30 14.77
CA SER A 184 10.85 2.32 14.56
C SER A 184 10.64 3.08 13.24
N CYS A 185 10.24 2.39 12.18
CA CYS A 185 10.01 3.01 10.88
C CYS A 185 8.73 3.85 10.86
N ALA A 186 7.68 3.35 11.51
CA ALA A 186 6.47 4.14 11.74
C ALA A 186 6.77 5.42 12.54
N ALA A 187 7.65 5.36 13.54
CA ALA A 187 8.04 6.52 14.33
C ALA A 187 8.89 7.55 13.54
N VAL A 188 9.74 7.10 12.61
CA VAL A 188 10.44 7.99 11.68
C VAL A 188 9.46 8.62 10.69
N ASN A 189 8.48 7.87 10.18
CA ASN A 189 7.45 8.40 9.27
C ASN A 189 6.52 9.40 9.95
N ALA A 190 6.09 9.14 11.19
CA ALA A 190 5.29 10.09 11.96
C ALA A 190 6.01 11.43 12.14
N GLN A 191 7.35 11.40 12.18
CA GLN A 191 8.15 12.62 12.12
C GLN A 191 8.11 13.22 10.72
N CYS A 192 8.38 12.46 9.65
CA CYS A 192 8.27 12.95 8.27
C CYS A 192 6.95 13.70 7.99
N GLU A 193 5.81 13.23 8.54
CA GLU A 193 4.49 13.84 8.37
C GLU A 193 4.47 15.33 8.70
N LEU A 194 5.24 15.74 9.70
CA LEU A 194 5.31 17.12 10.18
C LEU A 194 5.98 18.07 9.19
N TRP A 195 6.74 17.57 8.21
CA TRP A 195 7.53 18.39 7.27
C TRP A 195 7.37 18.01 5.80
N VAL A 196 6.67 16.93 5.47
CA VAL A 196 6.61 16.38 4.11
C VAL A 196 6.12 17.42 3.07
N THR A 197 5.21 18.31 3.46
CA THR A 197 4.68 19.37 2.59
C THR A 197 5.68 20.46 2.23
N GLY A 198 6.77 20.63 2.98
CA GLY A 198 7.89 21.52 2.63
C GLY A 198 8.79 20.98 1.52
N GLY A 199 8.58 19.71 1.15
CA GLY A 199 9.38 18.90 0.24
C GLY A 199 9.96 17.72 1.00
N ALA A 200 9.56 16.50 0.63
CA ALA A 200 9.93 15.28 1.34
C ALA A 200 11.45 15.15 1.51
N TRP A 201 12.24 15.38 0.45
CA TRP A 201 13.70 15.20 0.55
C TRP A 201 14.43 16.34 1.27
N LYS A 202 13.74 17.40 1.69
CA LYS A 202 14.34 18.55 2.39
C LYS A 202 14.51 18.35 3.90
N ASN A 203 14.13 17.19 4.43
CA ASN A 203 14.31 16.87 5.84
C ASN A 203 14.79 15.42 6.00
N GLU A 204 15.63 15.18 7.00
CA GLU A 204 16.22 13.86 7.24
C GLU A 204 15.17 12.79 7.57
N TYR A 205 14.05 13.16 8.21
CA TYR A 205 13.03 12.19 8.65
C TYR A 205 12.35 11.52 7.47
N CYS A 206 11.96 12.29 6.45
CA CYS A 206 11.37 11.73 5.25
C CYS A 206 12.37 10.93 4.42
N VAL A 207 13.64 11.37 4.36
CA VAL A 207 14.67 10.58 3.69
C VAL A 207 14.84 9.23 4.39
N LEU A 208 15.08 9.22 5.70
CA LEU A 208 15.24 8.01 6.51
C LEU A 208 13.97 7.15 6.53
N GLY A 209 12.80 7.78 6.47
CA GLY A 209 11.51 7.11 6.27
C GLY A 209 11.48 6.34 4.96
N ALA A 210 11.85 6.98 3.84
CA ALA A 210 11.96 6.29 2.55
C ALA A 210 12.96 5.13 2.58
N LEU A 211 14.07 5.27 3.31
CA LEU A 211 15.06 4.20 3.41
C LEU A 211 14.56 3.02 4.24
N CYS A 212 13.83 3.25 5.34
CA CYS A 212 13.34 2.14 6.15
C CYS A 212 12.15 1.42 5.51
N TYR A 213 11.49 2.09 4.57
CA TYR A 213 10.60 1.52 3.56
C TYR A 213 11.38 1.04 2.32
N SER A 214 12.63 0.57 2.41
CA SER A 214 13.31 -0.04 1.25
C SER A 214 13.40 -1.57 1.32
N ALA A 215 12.85 -2.22 2.34
CA ALA A 215 12.70 -3.68 2.36
C ALA A 215 11.95 -4.14 1.10
N ALA A 216 12.44 -5.19 0.42
CA ALA A 216 12.19 -5.71 -0.94
C ALA A 216 10.97 -5.27 -1.81
N SER A 217 9.92 -4.69 -1.24
CA SER A 217 8.68 -4.27 -1.89
C SER A 217 8.22 -2.85 -1.50
N ALA A 218 9.01 -2.12 -0.73
CA ALA A 218 8.71 -0.77 -0.29
C ALA A 218 9.62 0.23 -1.05
N THR A 219 9.05 1.36 -1.49
CA THR A 219 9.76 2.37 -2.31
C THR A 219 9.58 3.76 -1.68
N PRO A 220 10.40 4.77 -2.08
CA PRO A 220 10.20 6.14 -1.66
C PRO A 220 8.77 6.66 -1.90
N ASP A 221 8.11 6.22 -2.97
CA ASP A 221 6.72 6.59 -3.24
C ASP A 221 5.72 5.96 -2.27
N VAL A 222 5.94 4.70 -1.90
CA VAL A 222 5.11 4.04 -0.89
C VAL A 222 5.21 4.76 0.45
N MET A 223 6.42 5.18 0.82
CA MET A 223 6.59 6.03 2.00
C MET A 223 5.76 7.31 1.84
N LEU A 224 5.90 8.06 0.74
CA LEU A 224 5.16 9.31 0.52
C LEU A 224 3.65 9.14 0.72
N ARG A 225 3.05 8.06 0.21
CA ARG A 225 1.62 7.82 0.43
C ARG A 225 1.26 7.50 1.86
N ASN A 226 2.11 6.74 2.56
CA ASN A 226 1.87 6.42 3.97
C ASN A 226 1.98 7.64 4.90
N VAL A 227 2.76 8.66 4.52
CA VAL A 227 2.92 9.85 5.36
C VAL A 227 1.84 10.90 5.11
N TYR A 228 1.24 10.90 3.92
CA TYR A 228 0.11 11.78 3.67
C TYR A 228 -1.15 11.22 4.33
N PRO A 229 -1.97 12.06 4.98
CA PRO A 229 -3.21 11.60 5.59
C PRO A 229 -4.16 11.00 4.56
N THR A 230 -4.93 9.98 4.96
CA THR A 230 -5.86 9.25 4.09
C THR A 230 -6.97 10.10 3.46
N TYR A 231 -7.20 11.32 3.96
CA TYR A 231 -8.15 12.27 3.35
C TYR A 231 -7.53 13.12 2.23
N VAL A 232 -6.21 13.08 2.05
CA VAL A 232 -5.54 13.71 0.91
C VAL A 232 -5.70 12.82 -0.30
N ASN A 233 -6.21 13.37 -1.40
CA ASN A 233 -6.40 12.62 -2.63
C ASN A 233 -5.04 12.17 -3.20
N ASP A 234 -4.93 10.91 -3.57
CA ASP A 234 -3.74 10.32 -4.21
C ASP A 234 -3.20 11.13 -5.39
N THR A 235 -4.06 11.76 -6.18
CA THR A 235 -3.62 12.60 -7.31
C THR A 235 -2.90 13.87 -6.87
N LEU A 236 -3.01 14.25 -5.60
CA LEU A 236 -2.34 15.40 -4.98
C LEU A 236 -1.09 15.00 -4.20
N ILE A 237 -0.88 13.71 -3.96
CA ILE A 237 0.34 13.21 -3.33
C ILE A 237 1.43 13.21 -4.39
N PRO A 238 2.53 13.96 -4.19
CA PRO A 238 3.61 13.99 -5.17
C PRO A 238 4.29 12.62 -5.22
N THR A 239 4.77 12.24 -6.40
CA THR A 239 5.65 11.09 -6.55
C THR A 239 7.10 11.49 -6.33
N ALA A 240 7.94 10.56 -5.91
CA ALA A 240 9.36 10.70 -5.69
C ALA A 240 10.08 11.28 -6.92
N GLY A 241 9.66 10.87 -8.12
CA GLY A 241 10.15 11.40 -9.39
C GLY A 241 9.79 12.88 -9.65
N THR A 242 8.68 13.36 -9.08
CA THR A 242 8.20 14.75 -9.20
C THR A 242 8.71 15.68 -8.10
N ILE A 243 9.23 15.14 -7.00
CA ILE A 243 9.80 15.93 -5.91
C ILE A 243 11.24 16.33 -6.28
N GLY A 244 11.63 17.56 -5.91
CA GLY A 244 13.00 18.03 -6.12
C GLY A 244 14.02 17.13 -5.42
N ARG A 245 15.13 16.84 -6.10
CA ARG A 245 16.21 15.96 -5.65
C ARG A 245 16.66 16.21 -4.21
N LEU A 246 17.10 15.16 -3.52
CA LEU A 246 17.74 15.24 -2.20
C LEU A 246 18.74 16.40 -2.16
N PRO A 247 18.57 17.40 -1.28
CA PRO A 247 19.56 18.45 -1.10
C PRO A 247 20.85 17.93 -0.45
N LEU A 248 21.99 18.47 -0.89
CA LEU A 248 23.30 18.06 -0.39
C LEU A 248 23.49 18.34 1.11
N ASP A 249 22.89 19.41 1.63
CA ASP A 249 22.93 19.76 3.06
C ASP A 249 22.19 18.73 3.93
N VAL A 250 21.05 18.21 3.46
CA VAL A 250 20.32 17.11 4.12
C VAL A 250 21.16 15.83 4.09
N PHE A 251 21.80 15.52 2.95
CA PHE A 251 22.72 14.39 2.85
C PHE A 251 23.89 14.52 3.84
N GLN A 252 24.59 15.66 3.84
CA GLN A 252 25.71 15.93 4.73
C GLN A 252 25.30 15.91 6.20
N LYS A 253 24.07 16.32 6.53
CA LYS A 253 23.53 16.22 7.89
C LYS A 253 23.40 14.76 8.35
N MET A 254 22.99 13.85 7.46
CA MET A 254 22.89 12.42 7.78
C MET A 254 24.27 11.73 7.80
N THR A 255 25.24 12.19 7.00
CA THR A 255 26.58 11.58 6.92
C THR A 255 27.61 12.18 7.89
N GLY A 256 27.24 13.22 8.63
CA GLY A 256 28.20 13.99 9.44
C GLY A 256 29.22 14.75 8.59
N GLY A 257 28.84 15.12 7.36
CA GLY A 257 29.67 15.87 6.42
C GLY A 257 30.52 15.03 5.47
N ALA A 258 30.38 13.70 5.47
CA ALA A 258 31.10 12.83 4.55
C ALA A 258 30.50 12.85 3.13
N ASP A 259 31.34 12.60 2.12
CA ASP A 259 30.96 12.56 0.69
C ASP A 259 30.17 11.30 0.29
N THR A 260 30.25 10.26 1.12
CA THR A 260 29.50 9.01 0.96
C THR A 260 28.80 8.67 2.26
N MET A 261 27.59 8.12 2.17
CA MET A 261 26.88 7.54 3.29
C MET A 261 27.29 6.07 3.40
N THR A 262 27.87 5.67 4.52
CA THR A 262 28.17 4.26 4.83
C THR A 262 27.01 3.62 5.59
N LEU A 263 27.04 2.29 5.76
CA LEU A 263 26.10 1.59 6.65
C LEU A 263 26.09 2.21 8.06
N GLN A 264 27.26 2.55 8.62
CA GLN A 264 27.33 3.16 9.95
C GLN A 264 26.67 4.54 9.97
N ASN A 265 26.86 5.35 8.93
CA ASN A 265 26.16 6.64 8.83
C ASN A 265 24.64 6.45 8.76
N ALA A 266 24.16 5.44 8.03
CA ALA A 266 22.74 5.11 7.98
C ALA A 266 22.19 4.69 9.35
N VAL A 267 22.95 3.87 10.09
CA VAL A 267 22.61 3.50 11.47
C VAL A 267 22.55 4.75 12.36
N ASP A 268 23.59 5.56 12.36
CA ASP A 268 23.67 6.74 13.24
C ASP A 268 22.56 7.75 12.93
N ALA A 269 22.32 8.04 11.64
CA ALA A 269 21.26 8.94 11.21
C ALA A 269 19.87 8.42 11.64
N TYR A 270 19.62 7.13 11.48
CA TYR A 270 18.35 6.50 11.84
C TYR A 270 18.09 6.54 13.35
N TYR A 271 19.09 6.20 14.17
CA TYR A 271 18.98 6.28 15.63
C TYR A 271 18.84 7.73 16.11
N ASN A 272 19.54 8.68 15.48
CA ASN A 272 19.38 10.10 15.78
C ASN A 272 17.97 10.61 15.47
N ALA A 273 17.35 10.14 14.38
CA ALA A 273 15.96 10.46 14.06
C ALA A 273 14.99 9.94 15.13
N LEU A 274 15.30 8.84 15.81
CA LEU A 274 14.49 8.28 16.90
C LEU A 274 14.80 8.88 18.27
N THR A 275 15.82 9.73 18.38
CA THR A 275 16.17 10.41 19.62
C THR A 275 15.36 11.68 19.80
N ASN A 276 14.69 11.82 20.94
CA ASN A 276 13.89 12.99 21.31
C ASN A 276 12.89 13.40 20.20
N VAL A 277 12.05 12.47 19.76
CA VAL A 277 11.19 12.63 18.58
C VAL A 277 10.28 13.84 18.68
N TYR A 278 9.85 14.35 17.52
CA TYR A 278 8.85 15.40 17.47
C TYR A 278 7.42 14.87 17.58
N ALA A 279 6.55 15.70 18.13
CA ALA A 279 5.11 15.54 18.11
C ALA A 279 4.45 16.80 17.54
N SER A 280 3.23 16.69 17.04
CA SER A 280 2.43 17.86 16.65
C SER A 280 1.84 18.53 17.89
N ALA A 281 2.07 19.83 18.05
CA ALA A 281 1.37 20.69 19.02
C ALA A 281 0.02 21.22 18.48
N GLY A 282 -0.42 20.74 17.30
CA GLY A 282 -1.63 21.15 16.62
C GLY A 282 -1.37 21.77 15.25
N GLY A 283 -2.48 22.10 14.56
CA GLY A 283 -2.48 22.60 13.18
C GLY A 283 -2.95 21.53 12.18
N PRO A 284 -3.52 21.95 11.02
CA PRO A 284 -3.86 21.01 9.96
C PRO A 284 -2.60 20.44 9.32
N PHE A 285 -2.73 19.31 8.62
CA PHE A 285 -1.63 18.70 7.88
C PHE A 285 -0.92 19.72 6.97
N GLY A 286 0.41 19.71 7.00
CA GLY A 286 1.25 20.67 6.29
C GLY A 286 1.39 22.06 6.92
N ALA A 287 0.67 22.33 8.02
CA ALA A 287 0.84 23.51 8.86
C ALA A 287 0.89 23.14 10.35
N GLN A 288 1.31 21.90 10.65
CA GLN A 288 1.49 21.42 12.01
C GLN A 288 2.62 22.19 12.69
N THR A 289 2.50 22.41 14.00
CA THR A 289 3.57 22.99 14.81
C THR A 289 4.36 21.85 15.47
N PRO A 290 5.55 21.47 14.94
CA PRO A 290 6.35 20.41 15.52
C PRO A 290 6.98 20.87 16.84
N VAL A 291 6.86 20.06 17.89
CA VAL A 291 7.51 20.27 19.18
C VAL A 291 8.28 19.02 19.61
N ARG A 292 9.42 19.19 20.25
CA ARG A 292 10.19 18.06 20.80
C ARG A 292 9.38 17.44 21.95
N SER A 293 9.16 16.14 21.88
CA SER A 293 8.34 15.43 22.86
C SER A 293 9.07 15.16 24.19
N GLY A 294 10.41 15.22 24.20
CA GLY A 294 11.23 14.76 25.33
C GLY A 294 11.34 13.23 25.42
N ASN A 295 10.66 12.50 24.53
CA ASN A 295 10.65 11.04 24.48
C ASN A 295 11.41 10.54 23.26
N ASN A 296 12.01 9.36 23.37
CA ASN A 296 12.56 8.66 22.22
C ASN A 296 11.47 7.84 21.53
N GLY A 297 11.63 7.60 20.23
CA GLY A 297 10.88 6.58 19.52
C GLY A 297 11.36 5.17 19.87
N PRO A 298 10.62 4.12 19.47
CA PRO A 298 11.13 2.76 19.55
C PRO A 298 12.36 2.63 18.65
N TYR A 299 13.50 2.25 19.24
CA TYR A 299 14.70 1.89 18.48
C TYR A 299 14.56 0.47 17.95
N PRO A 300 15.06 0.16 16.74
CA PRO A 300 15.09 -1.22 16.26
C PRO A 300 15.69 -2.16 17.32
N ASN A 301 15.08 -3.34 17.50
CA ASN A 301 15.56 -4.32 18.48
C ASN A 301 16.94 -4.88 18.09
N THR A 302 17.29 -4.80 16.80
CA THR A 302 18.59 -5.19 16.28
C THR A 302 19.06 -4.23 15.18
N PRO A 303 20.38 -4.01 15.02
CA PRO A 303 20.92 -3.28 13.87
C PRO A 303 20.68 -3.96 12.51
N THR A 304 20.30 -5.25 12.52
CA THR A 304 20.03 -6.04 11.31
C THR A 304 18.94 -5.40 10.45
N TYR A 305 17.95 -4.77 11.08
CA TYR A 305 16.90 -4.01 10.38
C TYR A 305 17.48 -2.96 9.42
N ILE A 306 18.43 -2.15 9.92
CA ILE A 306 19.08 -1.11 9.14
C ILE A 306 20.01 -1.71 8.09
N ASN A 307 20.73 -2.77 8.44
CA ASN A 307 21.58 -3.49 7.49
C ASN A 307 20.77 -4.01 6.28
N GLN A 308 19.59 -4.57 6.52
CA GLN A 308 18.74 -5.10 5.46
C GLN A 308 18.31 -4.01 4.47
N PHE A 309 17.73 -2.91 4.95
CA PHE A 309 17.28 -1.85 4.05
C PHE A 309 18.46 -1.15 3.36
N TRP A 310 19.59 -1.00 4.06
CA TRP A 310 20.80 -0.39 3.50
C TRP A 310 21.45 -1.28 2.43
N SER A 311 21.44 -2.60 2.61
CA SER A 311 21.96 -3.55 1.62
C SER A 311 21.20 -3.47 0.30
N LEU A 312 19.89 -3.22 0.34
CA LEU A 312 19.07 -3.05 -0.87
C LEU A 312 19.41 -1.75 -1.61
N ILE A 313 19.65 -0.66 -0.88
CA ILE A 313 20.09 0.62 -1.46
C ILE A 313 21.51 0.47 -2.05
N ALA A 314 22.41 -0.19 -1.33
CA ALA A 314 23.76 -0.48 -1.82
C ALA A 314 23.72 -1.36 -3.08
N ALA A 315 22.87 -2.37 -3.13
CA ALA A 315 22.66 -3.21 -4.31
C ALA A 315 22.13 -2.38 -5.50
N TRP A 316 21.09 -1.58 -5.27
CA TRP A 316 20.48 -0.75 -6.30
C TRP A 316 21.48 0.25 -6.91
N THR A 317 22.37 0.78 -6.08
CA THR A 317 23.41 1.75 -6.49
C THR A 317 24.70 1.10 -7.00
N GLY A 318 24.81 -0.24 -6.95
CA GLY A 318 25.99 -0.98 -7.40
C GLY A 318 27.19 -0.94 -6.45
N ASN A 319 26.96 -0.76 -5.15
CA ASN A 319 27.99 -0.61 -4.12
C ASN A 319 27.99 -1.74 -3.07
N CYS A 320 27.66 -2.97 -3.45
CA CYS A 320 27.60 -4.11 -2.51
C CYS A 320 28.93 -4.38 -1.78
N ASP A 321 30.07 -4.15 -2.45
CA ASP A 321 31.39 -4.43 -1.87
C ASP A 321 31.77 -3.47 -0.74
N THR A 322 31.31 -2.22 -0.81
CA THR A 322 31.72 -1.14 0.11
C THR A 322 30.61 -0.72 1.05
N MET A 323 29.34 -0.96 0.69
CA MET A 323 28.16 -0.44 1.37
C MET A 323 28.21 1.10 1.56
N ALA A 324 28.95 1.79 0.67
CA ALA A 324 29.14 3.23 0.68
C ALA A 324 28.47 3.85 -0.56
N VAL A 325 27.45 4.68 -0.32
CA VAL A 325 26.62 5.26 -1.37
C VAL A 325 26.90 6.76 -1.46
N SER A 326 27.23 7.25 -2.65
CA SER A 326 27.49 8.68 -2.85
C SER A 326 26.20 9.51 -2.78
N TYR A 327 26.34 10.82 -2.60
CA TYR A 327 25.22 11.77 -2.71
C TYR A 327 24.41 11.58 -4.00
N SER A 328 25.08 11.50 -5.16
CA SER A 328 24.39 11.40 -6.44
C SER A 328 23.57 10.11 -6.53
N GLN A 329 24.16 8.99 -6.11
CA GLN A 329 23.54 7.67 -6.12
C GLN A 329 22.34 7.59 -5.17
N LEU A 330 22.46 8.09 -3.94
CA LEU A 330 21.34 8.07 -2.99
C LEU A 330 20.20 8.99 -3.47
N ALA A 331 20.54 10.14 -4.04
CA ALA A 331 19.56 11.05 -4.60
C ALA A 331 18.83 10.45 -5.82
N ASP A 332 19.54 9.69 -6.68
CA ASP A 332 18.93 8.95 -7.79
C ASP A 332 18.06 7.80 -7.29
N TYR A 333 18.51 7.06 -6.28
CA TYR A 333 17.72 6.03 -5.62
C TYR A 333 16.39 6.61 -5.12
N LEU A 334 16.43 7.70 -4.36
CA LEU A 334 15.23 8.34 -3.84
C LEU A 334 14.29 8.82 -4.94
N GLN A 335 14.80 9.20 -6.11
CA GLN A 335 13.99 9.77 -7.19
C GLN A 335 13.42 8.71 -8.15
N PHE A 336 14.16 7.61 -8.38
CA PHE A 336 13.88 6.68 -9.47
C PHE A 336 13.65 5.23 -9.04
N SER A 337 13.97 4.86 -7.80
CA SER A 337 13.81 3.46 -7.36
C SER A 337 12.35 3.00 -7.38
N SER A 338 11.39 3.91 -7.17
CA SER A 338 9.96 3.57 -7.21
C SER A 338 9.46 3.15 -8.59
N THR A 339 10.03 3.72 -9.66
CA THR A 339 9.60 3.45 -11.04
C THR A 339 10.55 2.51 -11.78
N SER A 340 11.50 1.90 -11.07
CA SER A 340 12.51 1.03 -11.64
C SER A 340 12.16 -0.43 -11.38
N ASP A 341 12.16 -1.26 -12.42
CA ASP A 341 12.00 -2.71 -12.29
C ASP A 341 13.30 -3.40 -11.79
N TYR A 342 14.33 -2.61 -11.45
CA TYR A 342 15.62 -3.08 -10.98
C TYR A 342 15.61 -3.29 -9.46
N HIS A 343 15.53 -4.54 -9.03
CA HIS A 343 15.54 -4.96 -7.62
C HIS A 343 16.69 -5.93 -7.31
N PRO A 344 17.94 -5.47 -7.34
CA PRO A 344 19.09 -6.32 -7.06
C PRO A 344 19.24 -6.63 -5.56
N THR A 345 20.02 -7.66 -5.27
CA THR A 345 20.45 -8.00 -3.91
C THR A 345 21.96 -8.04 -3.83
N CYS A 346 22.52 -7.54 -2.73
CA CYS A 346 23.80 -8.02 -2.23
C CYS A 346 23.56 -9.37 -1.54
#